data_AF-U6RIE8-F1
#
_entry.id   AF-U6RIE8-F1
#
_cell.length_a   1.000
_cell.length_b   1.000
_cell.length_c   1.000
_cell.angle_alpha   90.00
_cell.angle_beta   90.00
_cell.angle_gamma   90.00
#
_symmetry.space_group_name_H-M   'P 1'
#
loop_
_entity.id
_entity.type
_entity.pdbx_description
1 polymer ?
#
loop_
_entity_poly.entity_id
_entity_poly.type
_entity_poly.pdbx_seq_one_letter_code
_entity_poly.pdbx_strand_id
1 'polypeptide(L)'
;MKNTHSSSKRLESLDALRGFDLFFLVALGPLMHSLARTANVEWLNESMWVFSHVSWEGFSPWDLIMPLFLFMSGISMPFSLSRYKSISDKRPLLRRLAKRILLLWIFGMMCQGNLLALDPNTIYLYSNTLQAIATGYLITALLFLFTSRRTQIITAVVLLLVYWTAMQFITVDGYGGGNYTPQGNLAEWIDNTVLGRFRDTAQVIDGKVVVADWYHYTWILSSLNFGVTVLTGLFAGYIAKDKIEEKKKLKLYFGTGITMVIAGWLWNFQMPVIKTIWTSSMVLVSSGYCFLLMGLFYYWIDYKGHRSGITWLKVYGMNSIVAYMLANVVNFRCIGESLFYGLEQYMGSYYSFLMTLWNIGAVYVIIWFMYKRGIFLKV
;
A
#
# COMPACT_ATOMS: atom_id res chain seq x y z
N MET A 1 -29.23 -21.02 29.08
CA MET A 1 -29.00 -19.91 28.14
C MET A 1 -27.52 -19.85 27.80
N LYS A 2 -27.11 -20.40 26.64
CA LYS A 2 -25.72 -20.27 26.16
C LYS A 2 -25.57 -18.91 25.48
N ASN A 3 -24.77 -18.03 26.07
CA ASN A 3 -24.35 -16.77 25.46
C ASN A 3 -23.67 -17.06 24.11
N THR A 4 -24.39 -16.88 23.02
CA THR A 4 -23.83 -16.80 21.67
C THR A 4 -23.16 -15.45 21.53
N HIS A 5 -21.92 -15.34 22.00
CA HIS A 5 -21.04 -14.30 21.49
C HIS A 5 -20.96 -14.49 19.97
N SER A 6 -21.64 -13.62 19.23
CA SER A 6 -21.49 -13.45 17.79
C SER A 6 -20.02 -13.12 17.54
N SER A 7 -19.22 -14.16 17.34
CA SER A 7 -17.89 -14.04 16.76
C SER A 7 -18.07 -13.30 15.45
N SER A 8 -17.56 -12.06 15.39
CA SER A 8 -17.49 -11.29 14.16
C SER A 8 -16.80 -12.16 13.11
N LYS A 9 -17.59 -12.74 12.20
CA LYS A 9 -17.09 -13.62 11.14
C LYS A 9 -16.01 -12.86 10.38
N ARG A 10 -14.77 -13.36 10.45
CA ARG A 10 -13.61 -12.76 9.80
C ARG A 10 -13.81 -12.81 8.29
N LEU A 11 -13.53 -11.70 7.60
CA LEU A 11 -13.72 -11.58 6.16
C LEU A 11 -12.57 -12.29 5.43
N GLU A 12 -12.82 -13.52 4.95
CA GLU A 12 -11.78 -14.35 4.34
C GLU A 12 -11.28 -13.77 3.01
N SER A 13 -12.16 -13.13 2.23
CA SER A 13 -11.77 -12.44 1.00
C SER A 13 -10.73 -11.34 1.23
N LEU A 14 -10.80 -10.63 2.35
CA LEU A 14 -9.82 -9.58 2.69
C LEU A 14 -8.44 -10.17 2.99
N ASP A 15 -8.38 -11.26 3.74
CA ASP A 15 -7.09 -11.92 4.03
C ASP A 15 -6.48 -12.49 2.74
N ALA A 16 -7.30 -13.03 1.83
CA ALA A 16 -6.84 -13.54 0.53
C ALA A 16 -6.39 -12.42 -0.41
N LEU A 17 -7.13 -11.29 -0.48
CA LEU A 17 -6.76 -10.13 -1.28
C LEU A 17 -5.44 -9.53 -0.80
N ARG A 18 -5.23 -9.42 0.52
CA ARG A 18 -3.95 -8.98 1.08
C ARG A 18 -2.81 -9.93 0.76
N GLY A 19 -3.10 -11.23 0.79
CA GLY A 19 -2.16 -12.27 0.39
C GLY A 19 -1.74 -12.17 -1.07
N PHE A 20 -2.71 -11.90 -1.94
CA PHE A 20 -2.50 -11.74 -3.38
C PHE A 20 -1.58 -10.56 -3.66
N ASP A 21 -1.88 -9.42 -3.07
CA ASP A 21 -1.09 -8.19 -3.21
C ASP A 21 0.37 -8.35 -2.75
N LEU A 22 0.54 -8.97 -1.58
CA LEU A 22 1.86 -9.23 -1.04
C LEU A 22 2.63 -10.28 -1.84
N PHE A 23 1.94 -11.30 -2.36
CA PHE A 23 2.55 -12.26 -3.27
C PHE A 23 3.07 -11.57 -4.53
N PHE A 24 2.33 -10.62 -5.10
CA PHE A 24 2.80 -9.81 -6.22
C PHE A 24 4.07 -9.03 -5.85
N LEU A 25 4.04 -8.33 -4.72
CA LEU A 25 5.15 -7.49 -4.27
C LEU A 25 6.43 -8.26 -3.94
N VAL A 26 6.32 -9.35 -3.18
CA VAL A 26 7.47 -10.03 -2.55
C VAL A 26 7.93 -11.26 -3.32
N ALA A 27 7.05 -11.87 -4.12
CA ALA A 27 7.37 -13.12 -4.83
C ALA A 27 7.29 -12.95 -6.35
N LEU A 28 6.11 -12.71 -6.90
CA LEU A 28 5.90 -12.74 -8.34
C LEU A 28 6.70 -11.66 -9.08
N GLY A 29 6.68 -10.41 -8.60
CA GLY A 29 7.41 -9.32 -9.25
C GLY A 29 8.92 -9.58 -9.36
N PRO A 30 9.64 -9.81 -8.24
CA PRO A 30 11.06 -10.14 -8.30
C PRO A 30 11.37 -11.36 -9.18
N LEU A 31 10.53 -12.40 -9.11
CA LEU A 31 10.67 -13.60 -9.94
C LEU A 31 10.54 -13.28 -11.44
N MET A 32 9.51 -12.52 -11.82
CA MET A 32 9.26 -12.14 -13.22
C MET A 32 10.37 -11.22 -13.75
N HIS A 33 10.84 -10.25 -12.96
CA HIS A 33 11.98 -9.40 -13.32
C HIS A 33 13.28 -10.19 -13.48
N SER A 34 13.50 -11.22 -12.66
CA SER A 34 14.64 -12.11 -12.85
C SER A 34 14.47 -12.99 -14.09
N LEU A 35 13.27 -13.52 -14.34
CA LEU A 35 12.99 -14.37 -15.49
C LEU A 35 13.14 -13.62 -16.81
N ALA A 36 12.57 -12.41 -16.90
CA ALA A 36 12.64 -11.58 -18.09
C ALA A 36 14.10 -11.24 -18.47
N ARG A 37 14.91 -10.83 -17.48
CA ARG A 37 16.34 -10.56 -17.67
C ARG A 37 17.12 -11.78 -18.16
N THR A 38 16.79 -12.96 -17.65
CA THR A 38 17.49 -14.20 -17.98
C THR A 38 17.05 -14.79 -19.31
N ALA A 39 15.74 -14.88 -19.55
CA ALA A 39 15.17 -15.49 -20.76
C ALA A 39 15.34 -14.56 -21.98
N ASN A 40 15.32 -13.24 -21.77
CA ASN A 40 15.51 -12.20 -22.78
C ASN A 40 14.64 -12.41 -24.03
N VAL A 41 13.36 -12.76 -23.83
CA VAL A 41 12.40 -12.97 -24.91
C VAL A 41 11.52 -11.74 -25.04
N GLU A 42 11.33 -11.27 -26.28
CA GLU A 42 10.61 -10.03 -26.60
C GLU A 42 9.22 -9.96 -25.97
N TRP A 43 8.36 -10.97 -26.19
CA TRP A 43 7.00 -10.99 -25.62
C TRP A 43 6.98 -10.92 -24.08
N LEU A 44 7.98 -11.52 -23.43
CA LEU A 44 8.10 -11.51 -21.97
C LEU A 44 8.53 -10.12 -21.48
N ASN A 45 9.50 -9.50 -22.15
CA ASN A 45 9.95 -8.14 -21.85
C ASN A 45 8.82 -7.11 -22.06
N GLU A 46 8.01 -7.25 -23.11
CA GLU A 46 6.82 -6.39 -23.31
C GLU A 46 5.81 -6.56 -22.16
N SER A 47 5.60 -7.79 -21.69
CA SER A 47 4.69 -8.07 -20.57
C SER A 47 5.16 -7.49 -19.22
N MET A 48 6.45 -7.11 -19.09
CA MET A 48 7.01 -6.56 -17.85
C MET A 48 6.45 -5.20 -17.47
N TRP A 49 5.73 -4.51 -18.37
CA TRP A 49 4.94 -3.34 -18.02
C TRP A 49 3.96 -3.62 -16.86
N VAL A 50 3.43 -4.85 -16.75
CA VAL A 50 2.53 -5.26 -15.64
C VAL A 50 3.23 -5.23 -14.28
N PHE A 51 4.56 -5.41 -14.25
CA PHE A 51 5.39 -5.47 -13.04
C PHE A 51 6.28 -4.23 -12.85
N SER A 52 6.03 -3.17 -13.63
CA SER A 52 6.83 -1.95 -13.63
C SER A 52 5.95 -0.74 -13.39
N HIS A 53 6.47 0.28 -12.72
CA HIS A 53 5.76 1.54 -12.53
C HIS A 53 5.69 2.31 -13.85
N VAL A 54 4.60 3.04 -14.07
CA VAL A 54 4.62 4.10 -15.10
C VAL A 54 5.65 5.16 -14.71
N SER A 55 6.29 5.78 -15.70
CA SER A 55 7.35 6.76 -15.44
C SER A 55 6.83 8.02 -14.74
N TRP A 56 5.64 8.49 -15.11
CA TRP A 56 5.03 9.67 -14.51
C TRP A 56 3.50 9.62 -14.56
N GLU A 57 2.92 9.81 -15.74
CA GLU A 57 1.46 9.83 -15.95
C GLU A 57 0.94 8.47 -16.38
N GLY A 58 -0.25 8.14 -15.90
CA GLY A 58 -0.96 6.91 -16.23
C GLY A 58 -1.00 5.93 -15.06
N PHE A 59 -1.25 4.66 -15.38
CA PHE A 59 -1.46 3.64 -14.37
C PHE A 59 -1.04 2.27 -14.91
N SER A 60 -0.17 1.57 -14.20
CA SER A 60 0.12 0.15 -14.44
C SER A 60 -0.47 -0.72 -13.33
N PRO A 61 -0.67 -2.04 -13.55
CA PRO A 61 -1.09 -2.95 -12.50
C PRO A 61 -0.18 -2.93 -11.26
N TRP A 62 1.13 -2.72 -11.46
CA TRP A 62 2.11 -2.63 -10.38
C TRP A 62 1.90 -1.39 -9.48
N ASP A 63 1.30 -0.33 -10.03
CA ASP A 63 0.95 0.89 -9.28
C ASP A 63 -0.19 0.67 -8.28
N LEU A 64 -0.95 -0.43 -8.41
CA LEU A 64 -2.07 -0.76 -7.53
C LEU A 64 -1.65 -1.34 -6.18
N ILE A 65 -0.42 -1.82 -6.04
CA ILE A 65 0.04 -2.54 -4.83
C ILE A 65 -0.09 -1.65 -3.58
N MET A 66 0.53 -0.47 -3.59
CA MET A 66 0.48 0.44 -2.45
C MET A 66 -0.95 0.93 -2.14
N PRO A 67 -1.75 1.41 -3.13
CA PRO A 67 -3.15 1.75 -2.89
C PRO A 67 -3.98 0.62 -2.27
N LEU A 68 -3.75 -0.63 -2.68
CA LEU A 68 -4.47 -1.77 -2.15
C LEU A 68 -4.17 -1.97 -0.66
N PHE A 69 -2.91 -1.84 -0.21
CA PHE A 69 -2.57 -1.88 1.22
C PHE A 69 -3.23 -0.76 2.03
N LEU A 70 -3.24 0.47 1.51
CA LEU A 70 -3.93 1.61 2.12
C LEU A 70 -5.43 1.31 2.26
N PHE A 71 -6.08 0.91 1.18
CA PHE A 71 -7.49 0.53 1.15
C PHE A 71 -7.82 -0.61 2.14
N MET A 72 -6.99 -1.66 2.15
CA MET A 72 -7.15 -2.81 3.05
C MET A 72 -6.95 -2.47 4.53
N SER A 73 -6.20 -1.39 4.84
CA SER A 73 -6.10 -0.90 6.21
C SER A 73 -7.44 -0.31 6.67
N GLY A 74 -8.15 0.39 5.78
CA GLY A 74 -9.44 1.03 6.03
C GLY A 74 -10.60 0.03 6.16
N ILE A 75 -10.71 -0.95 5.26
CA ILE A 75 -11.79 -1.96 5.27
C ILE A 75 -11.86 -2.76 6.58
N SER A 76 -10.72 -2.91 7.26
CA SER A 76 -10.63 -3.61 8.55
C SER A 76 -11.12 -2.78 9.75
N MET A 77 -11.28 -1.46 9.60
CA MET A 77 -11.62 -0.56 10.71
C MET A 77 -13.02 -0.80 11.28
N PRO A 78 -14.11 -0.96 10.48
CA PRO A 78 -15.44 -1.20 11.05
C PRO A 78 -15.51 -2.45 11.91
N PHE A 79 -14.70 -3.47 11.60
CA PHE A 79 -14.63 -4.71 12.37
C PHE A 79 -13.80 -4.54 13.66
N SER A 80 -12.67 -3.84 13.58
CA SER A 80 -11.71 -3.73 14.69
C SER A 80 -11.99 -2.59 15.68
N LEU A 81 -12.54 -1.47 15.20
CA LEU A 81 -12.69 -0.23 15.95
C LEU A 81 -14.12 0.07 16.41
N SER A 82 -15.14 -0.56 15.82
CA SER A 82 -16.55 -0.23 16.12
C SER A 82 -16.93 -0.37 17.59
N ARG A 83 -16.36 -1.35 18.30
CA ARG A 83 -16.60 -1.55 19.73
C ARG A 83 -16.17 -0.36 20.60
N TYR A 84 -15.28 0.48 20.09
CA TYR A 84 -14.79 1.66 20.81
C TYR A 84 -15.63 2.92 20.56
N LYS A 85 -16.63 2.86 19.66
CA LYS A 85 -17.52 4.02 19.44
C LYS A 85 -18.41 4.30 20.65
N SER A 86 -18.82 3.26 21.37
CA SER A 86 -19.70 3.33 22.53
C SER A 86 -18.96 3.43 23.87
N ILE A 87 -17.63 3.38 23.87
CA ILE A 87 -16.81 3.44 25.09
C ILE A 87 -16.43 4.89 25.34
N SER A 88 -16.73 5.40 26.54
CA SER A 88 -16.41 6.78 26.95
C SER A 88 -14.90 7.01 27.09
N ASP A 89 -14.16 6.08 27.67
CA ASP A 89 -12.69 6.19 27.77
C ASP A 89 -11.99 5.70 26.49
N LYS A 90 -11.47 6.67 25.73
CA LYS A 90 -10.73 6.43 24.48
C LYS A 90 -9.21 6.30 24.69
N ARG A 91 -8.68 6.44 25.92
CA ARG A 91 -7.23 6.37 26.17
C ARG A 91 -6.59 5.04 25.74
N PRO A 92 -7.17 3.86 26.02
CA PRO A 92 -6.59 2.59 25.58
C PRO A 92 -6.52 2.48 24.05
N LEU A 93 -7.51 3.07 23.37
CA LEU A 93 -7.53 3.14 21.92
C LEU A 93 -6.47 4.07 21.37
N LEU A 94 -6.32 5.28 21.93
CA LEU A 94 -5.28 6.22 21.52
C LEU A 94 -3.89 5.64 21.71
N ARG A 95 -3.62 4.93 22.81
CA ARG A 95 -2.35 4.21 23.02
C ARG A 95 -2.12 3.14 21.95
N ARG A 96 -3.17 2.41 21.57
CA ARG A 96 -3.09 1.41 20.50
C ARG A 96 -2.81 2.04 19.14
N LEU A 97 -3.47 3.16 18.82
CA LEU A 97 -3.22 3.91 17.58
C LEU A 97 -1.80 4.47 17.56
N ALA A 98 -1.36 5.10 18.64
CA ALA A 98 -0.01 5.65 18.77
C ALA A 98 1.07 4.57 18.61
N LYS A 99 0.91 3.42 19.29
CA LYS A 99 1.81 2.26 19.13
C LYS A 99 1.87 1.81 17.67
N ARG A 100 0.70 1.68 17.03
CA ARG A 100 0.62 1.25 15.63
C ARG A 100 1.37 2.19 14.70
N ILE A 101 1.14 3.49 14.86
CA ILE A 101 1.77 4.53 14.04
C ILE A 101 3.29 4.50 14.26
N LEU A 102 3.73 4.54 15.52
CA LEU A 102 5.16 4.55 15.86
C LEU A 102 5.89 3.34 15.27
N LEU A 103 5.34 2.13 15.42
CA LEU A 103 5.96 0.92 14.89
C LEU A 103 6.00 0.89 13.36
N LEU A 104 4.92 1.31 12.68
CA LEU A 104 4.92 1.39 11.21
C LEU A 104 5.91 2.47 10.70
N TRP A 105 6.09 3.55 11.45
CA TRP A 105 7.10 4.56 11.15
C TRP A 105 8.51 4.00 11.28
N ILE A 106 8.82 3.32 12.40
CA ILE A 106 10.11 2.66 12.60
C ILE A 106 10.37 1.62 11.51
N PHE A 107 9.40 0.76 11.20
CA PHE A 107 9.54 -0.26 10.15
C PHE A 107 9.73 0.37 8.76
N GLY A 108 9.04 1.46 8.45
CA GLY A 108 9.28 2.22 7.22
C GLY A 108 10.71 2.73 7.14
N MET A 109 11.22 3.29 8.24
CA MET A 109 12.59 3.78 8.30
C MET A 109 13.64 2.65 8.20
N MET A 110 13.34 1.47 8.75
CA MET A 110 14.19 0.28 8.58
C MET A 110 14.25 -0.18 7.12
N CYS A 111 13.12 -0.18 6.40
CA CYS A 111 13.06 -0.65 5.02
C CYS A 111 13.66 0.34 4.01
N GLN A 112 13.34 1.63 4.13
CA GLN A 112 13.70 2.65 3.12
C GLN A 112 14.09 4.00 3.72
N GLY A 113 14.08 4.17 5.05
CA GLY A 113 14.52 5.42 5.70
C GLY A 113 15.95 5.38 6.24
N ASN A 114 16.74 4.41 5.77
CA ASN A 114 18.15 4.22 6.10
C ASN A 114 18.46 4.10 7.61
N LEU A 115 17.49 3.70 8.43
CA LEU A 115 17.66 3.62 9.88
C LEU A 115 18.77 2.65 10.29
N LEU A 116 18.93 1.57 9.51
CA LEU A 116 19.89 0.50 9.80
C LEU A 116 21.33 0.84 9.40
N ALA A 117 21.57 1.96 8.68
CA ALA A 117 22.91 2.47 8.45
C ALA A 117 23.52 3.09 9.71
N LEU A 118 22.70 3.40 10.73
CA LEU A 118 23.12 3.99 12.00
C LEU A 118 23.88 5.32 11.84
N ASP A 119 23.60 6.05 10.76
CA ASP A 119 24.16 7.38 10.48
C ASP A 119 23.07 8.45 10.57
N PRO A 120 23.09 9.31 11.61
CA PRO A 120 22.10 10.39 11.79
C PRO A 120 22.04 11.42 10.65
N ASN A 121 23.06 11.49 9.81
CA ASN A 121 23.11 12.45 8.70
C ASN A 121 22.31 11.98 7.48
N THR A 122 22.07 10.68 7.36
CA THR A 122 21.40 10.06 6.21
C THR A 122 20.12 9.34 6.59
N ILE A 123 19.49 9.71 7.71
CA ILE A 123 18.17 9.19 8.12
C ILE A 123 17.06 9.91 7.34
N TYR A 124 16.17 9.14 6.73
CA TYR A 124 14.99 9.68 6.05
C TYR A 124 13.72 9.45 6.87
N LEU A 125 12.97 10.54 7.07
CA LEU A 125 11.86 10.55 8.01
C LEU A 125 10.60 9.96 7.38
N TYR A 126 10.17 10.47 6.22
CA TYR A 126 8.98 9.99 5.51
C TYR A 126 9.38 9.57 4.10
N SER A 127 9.56 8.27 3.86
CA SER A 127 10.06 7.71 2.61
C SER A 127 9.38 6.41 2.16
N ASN A 128 8.49 5.84 2.97
CA ASN A 128 7.99 4.49 2.75
C ASN A 128 6.46 4.37 2.79
N THR A 129 5.94 3.42 2.02
CA THR A 129 4.56 2.91 2.04
C THR A 129 4.02 2.63 3.45
N LEU A 130 4.81 2.04 4.36
CA LEU A 130 4.39 1.75 5.75
C LEU A 130 4.01 3.02 6.52
N GLN A 131 4.74 4.11 6.30
CA GLN A 131 4.45 5.42 6.90
C GLN A 131 3.20 6.03 6.28
N ALA A 132 3.00 5.90 4.96
CA ALA A 132 1.77 6.31 4.30
C ALA A 132 0.54 5.55 4.83
N ILE A 133 0.67 4.23 5.04
CA ILE A 133 -0.37 3.42 5.69
C ILE A 133 -0.63 3.94 7.11
N ALA A 134 0.41 4.26 7.89
CA ALA A 134 0.26 4.80 9.23
C ALA A 134 -0.49 6.14 9.26
N THR A 135 -0.11 7.08 8.39
CA THR A 135 -0.71 8.41 8.29
C THR A 135 -2.16 8.33 7.83
N GLY A 136 -2.44 7.62 6.73
CA GLY A 136 -3.80 7.44 6.23
C GLY A 136 -4.71 6.70 7.24
N TYR A 137 -4.16 5.71 7.96
CA TYR A 137 -4.86 5.01 9.03
C TYR A 137 -5.19 5.94 10.20
N LEU A 138 -4.28 6.83 10.62
CA LEU A 138 -4.53 7.80 11.68
C LEU A 138 -5.69 8.74 11.29
N ILE A 139 -5.61 9.38 10.13
CA ILE A 139 -6.63 10.31 9.63
C ILE A 139 -8.01 9.62 9.60
N THR A 140 -8.06 8.43 9.00
CA THR A 140 -9.30 7.68 8.84
C THR A 140 -9.83 7.15 10.18
N ALA A 141 -8.95 6.69 11.09
CA ALA A 141 -9.37 6.20 12.40
C ALA A 141 -10.01 7.32 13.23
N LEU A 142 -9.42 8.52 13.23
CA LEU A 142 -10.00 9.68 13.92
C LEU A 142 -11.37 10.04 13.33
N LEU A 143 -11.47 10.17 12.01
CA LEU A 143 -12.76 10.43 11.35
C LEU A 143 -13.79 9.34 11.66
N PHE A 144 -13.38 8.07 11.61
CA PHE A 144 -14.24 6.96 11.94
C PHE A 144 -14.82 7.05 13.36
N LEU A 145 -14.00 7.40 14.34
CA LEU A 145 -14.35 7.40 15.77
C LEU A 145 -15.15 8.61 16.22
N PHE A 146 -14.95 9.76 15.60
CA PHE A 146 -15.50 11.03 16.06
C PHE A 146 -16.61 11.59 15.16
N THR A 147 -16.80 11.06 13.96
CA THR A 147 -17.74 11.63 12.99
C THR A 147 -18.73 10.62 12.42
N SER A 148 -19.81 11.14 11.80
CA SER A 148 -20.83 10.35 11.14
C SER A 148 -20.37 9.82 9.78
N ARG A 149 -21.06 8.81 9.23
CA ARG A 149 -20.78 8.31 7.86
C ARG A 149 -20.91 9.41 6.80
N ARG A 150 -21.89 10.31 6.94
CA ARG A 150 -22.07 11.44 6.02
C ARG A 150 -20.88 12.39 6.07
N THR A 151 -20.45 12.74 7.29
CA THR A 151 -19.27 13.59 7.50
C THR A 151 -18.02 12.97 6.88
N GLN A 152 -17.80 11.66 7.03
CA GLN A 152 -16.66 10.97 6.44
C GLN A 152 -16.64 11.06 4.91
N ILE A 153 -17.79 10.93 4.24
CA ILE A 153 -17.90 11.07 2.79
C ILE A 153 -17.61 12.51 2.37
N ILE A 154 -18.19 13.49 3.07
CA ILE A 154 -17.94 14.92 2.81
C ILE A 154 -16.45 15.23 3.00
N THR A 155 -15.84 14.78 4.09
CA THR A 155 -14.41 14.96 4.34
C THR A 155 -13.55 14.31 3.25
N ALA A 156 -13.90 13.13 2.76
CA ALA A 156 -13.17 12.49 1.65
C ALA A 156 -13.18 13.38 0.40
N VAL A 157 -14.35 13.92 0.02
CA VAL A 157 -14.48 14.83 -1.13
C VAL A 157 -13.71 16.13 -0.89
N VAL A 158 -13.83 16.72 0.29
CA VAL A 158 -13.12 17.96 0.65
C VAL A 158 -11.61 17.76 0.61
N LEU A 159 -11.07 16.65 1.12
CA LEU A 159 -9.63 16.39 1.09
C LEU A 159 -9.09 16.27 -0.34
N LEU A 160 -9.83 15.59 -1.25
CA LEU A 160 -9.46 15.53 -2.67
C LEU A 160 -9.47 16.92 -3.31
N LEU A 161 -10.50 17.72 -3.04
CA LEU A 161 -10.61 19.07 -3.58
C LEU A 161 -9.56 20.03 -3.00
N VAL A 162 -9.22 19.92 -1.72
CA VAL A 162 -8.15 20.71 -1.08
C VAL A 162 -6.79 20.39 -1.70
N TYR A 163 -6.47 19.11 -1.89
CA TYR A 163 -5.25 18.72 -2.59
C TYR A 163 -5.24 19.30 -4.01
N TRP A 164 -6.30 19.09 -4.78
CA TRP A 164 -6.39 19.55 -6.16
C TRP A 164 -6.28 21.07 -6.29
N THR A 165 -7.05 21.82 -5.49
CA THR A 165 -7.04 23.28 -5.52
C THR A 165 -5.69 23.85 -5.08
N ALA A 166 -5.03 23.23 -4.10
CA ALA A 166 -3.66 23.60 -3.75
C ALA A 166 -2.72 23.42 -4.95
N MET A 167 -2.69 22.24 -5.57
CA MET A 167 -1.83 21.96 -6.73
C MET A 167 -2.13 22.87 -7.93
N GLN A 168 -3.41 23.22 -8.13
CA GLN A 168 -3.87 23.97 -9.30
C GLN A 168 -3.63 25.48 -9.18
N PHE A 169 -3.80 26.06 -7.98
CA PHE A 169 -3.88 27.51 -7.83
C PHE A 169 -2.78 28.13 -6.98
N ILE A 170 -2.09 27.36 -6.14
CA ILE A 170 -0.98 27.90 -5.35
C ILE A 170 0.27 27.88 -6.22
N THR A 171 0.93 29.04 -6.32
CA THR A 171 2.23 29.22 -6.97
C THR A 171 3.24 29.74 -5.95
N VAL A 172 4.37 29.05 -5.79
CA VAL A 172 5.45 29.45 -4.89
C VAL A 172 6.79 29.08 -5.51
N ASP A 173 7.72 30.03 -5.59
CA ASP A 173 9.09 29.83 -6.12
C ASP A 173 9.16 29.13 -7.50
N GLY A 174 8.16 29.37 -8.36
CA GLY A 174 8.06 28.73 -9.68
C GLY A 174 7.45 27.32 -9.68
N TYR A 175 7.07 26.79 -8.51
CA TYR A 175 6.32 25.54 -8.35
C TYR A 175 4.81 25.77 -8.26
N GLY A 176 4.03 24.77 -8.65
CA GLY A 176 2.57 24.77 -8.57
C GLY A 176 1.89 25.46 -9.77
N GLY A 177 0.75 26.10 -9.54
CA GLY A 177 -0.01 26.79 -10.59
C GLY A 177 -0.58 25.87 -11.66
N GLY A 178 -0.89 24.62 -11.32
CA GLY A 178 -1.36 23.61 -12.28
C GLY A 178 -0.25 22.92 -13.05
N ASN A 179 1.01 23.15 -12.69
CA ASN A 179 2.12 22.36 -13.19
C ASN A 179 2.22 21.01 -12.45
N TYR A 180 2.04 19.91 -13.18
CA TYR A 180 2.15 18.54 -12.67
C TYR A 180 3.43 17.82 -13.13
N THR A 181 4.42 18.52 -13.69
CA THR A 181 5.70 17.90 -14.05
C THR A 181 6.51 17.50 -12.81
N PRO A 182 7.46 16.56 -12.94
CA PRO A 182 8.25 16.12 -11.79
C PRO A 182 9.03 17.25 -11.10
N GLN A 183 9.51 18.23 -11.86
CA GLN A 183 10.37 19.30 -11.35
C GLN A 183 9.61 20.54 -10.86
N GLY A 184 8.33 20.70 -11.20
CA GLY A 184 7.61 21.98 -11.00
C GLY A 184 6.33 21.88 -10.18
N ASN A 185 6.00 20.70 -9.65
CA ASN A 185 4.74 20.52 -8.93
C ASN A 185 4.82 20.98 -7.46
N LEU A 186 3.71 21.48 -6.91
CA LEU A 186 3.70 22.06 -5.56
C LEU A 186 4.05 21.03 -4.46
N ALA A 187 3.63 19.77 -4.61
CA ALA A 187 3.92 18.74 -3.62
C ALA A 187 5.42 18.50 -3.46
N GLU A 188 6.17 18.58 -4.56
CA GLU A 188 7.63 18.48 -4.59
C GLU A 188 8.29 19.60 -3.78
N TRP A 189 7.83 20.84 -3.95
CA TRP A 189 8.32 21.99 -3.18
C TRP A 189 8.03 21.86 -1.69
N ILE A 190 6.83 21.40 -1.31
CA ILE A 190 6.45 21.20 0.10
C ILE A 190 7.38 20.16 0.75
N ASP A 191 7.58 19.01 0.10
CA ASP A 191 8.43 17.95 0.65
C ASP A 191 9.90 18.40 0.75
N ASN A 192 10.43 19.10 -0.27
CA ASN A 192 11.79 19.65 -0.22
C ASN A 192 11.95 20.67 0.91
N THR A 193 10.96 21.52 1.13
CA THR A 193 11.02 22.57 2.16
C THR A 193 10.85 22.01 3.57
N VAL A 194 9.91 21.10 3.77
CA VAL A 194 9.53 20.60 5.11
C VAL A 194 10.40 19.43 5.55
N LEU A 195 10.67 18.46 4.66
CA LEU A 195 11.54 17.33 5.02
C LEU A 195 13.01 17.73 4.93
N GLY A 196 13.39 18.57 3.95
CA GLY A 196 14.76 19.02 3.75
C GLY A 196 15.74 17.85 3.76
N ARG A 197 16.73 17.89 4.67
CA ARG A 197 17.74 16.82 4.83
C ARG A 197 17.17 15.44 5.18
N PHE A 198 15.94 15.36 5.66
CA PHE A 198 15.26 14.11 6.04
C PHE A 198 14.42 13.53 4.90
N ARG A 199 14.43 14.17 3.72
CA ARG A 199 13.81 13.62 2.52
C ARG A 199 14.64 12.44 2.04
N ASP A 200 13.97 11.43 1.47
CA ASP A 200 14.67 10.31 0.86
C ASP A 200 15.66 10.77 -0.21
N THR A 201 16.79 10.09 -0.31
CA THR A 201 17.94 10.42 -1.17
C THR A 201 18.62 11.77 -0.89
N ALA A 202 18.15 12.53 0.11
CA ALA A 202 18.75 13.82 0.43
C ALA A 202 20.17 13.66 1.00
N GLN A 203 21.09 14.44 0.47
CA GLN A 203 22.46 14.54 0.95
C GLN A 203 22.81 16.00 1.21
N VAL A 204 23.64 16.25 2.24
CA VAL A 204 24.15 17.59 2.53
C VAL A 204 25.54 17.70 1.90
N ILE A 205 25.63 18.41 0.77
CA ILE A 205 26.87 18.66 0.04
C ILE A 205 27.17 20.16 0.15
N ASP A 206 28.34 20.51 0.68
CA ASP A 206 28.76 21.91 0.89
C ASP A 206 27.72 22.78 1.62
N GLY A 207 27.04 22.20 2.61
CA GLY A 207 26.00 22.87 3.41
C GLY A 207 24.66 23.04 2.70
N LYS A 208 24.49 22.52 1.48
CA LYS A 208 23.22 22.52 0.73
C LYS A 208 22.60 21.13 0.71
N VAL A 209 21.28 21.08 0.88
CA VAL A 209 20.51 19.84 0.71
C VAL A 209 20.31 19.60 -0.78
N VAL A 210 20.81 18.49 -1.27
CA VAL A 210 20.65 18.02 -2.65
C VAL A 210 19.88 16.71 -2.62
N VAL A 211 18.83 16.62 -3.41
CA VAL A 211 17.98 15.43 -3.57
C VAL A 211 18.24 14.86 -4.96
N ALA A 212 18.19 13.53 -5.11
CA ALA A 212 18.48 12.91 -6.39
C ALA A 212 17.42 13.28 -7.46
N ASP A 213 17.87 13.66 -8.66
CA ASP A 213 17.00 14.16 -9.75
C ASP A 213 15.94 13.17 -10.22
N TRP A 214 16.11 11.87 -9.95
CA TRP A 214 15.16 10.82 -10.32
C TRP A 214 14.10 10.57 -9.24
N TYR A 215 14.26 11.15 -8.05
CA TYR A 215 13.36 10.94 -6.92
C TYR A 215 12.30 12.03 -6.84
N HIS A 216 11.04 11.65 -7.07
CA HIS A 216 9.91 12.58 -7.10
C HIS A 216 8.70 12.08 -6.30
N TYR A 217 8.92 11.15 -5.37
CA TYR A 217 7.86 10.75 -4.45
C TYR A 217 7.62 11.84 -3.41
N THR A 218 6.35 12.17 -3.20
CA THR A 218 5.94 13.19 -2.21
C THR A 218 4.98 12.59 -1.20
N TRP A 219 5.08 13.06 0.04
CA TRP A 219 4.48 12.41 1.18
C TRP A 219 3.61 13.34 2.01
N ILE A 220 3.96 14.62 2.14
CA ILE A 220 3.29 15.54 3.05
C ILE A 220 1.93 15.94 2.49
N LEU A 221 1.90 16.60 1.33
CA LEU A 221 0.63 16.98 0.71
C LEU A 221 -0.16 15.73 0.28
N SER A 222 0.54 14.71 -0.23
CA SER A 222 0.01 13.40 -0.57
C SER A 222 -0.69 12.69 0.60
N SER A 223 -0.37 13.04 1.85
CA SER A 223 -1.03 12.48 3.05
C SER A 223 -2.53 12.72 3.10
N LEU A 224 -3.01 13.83 2.51
CA LEU A 224 -4.45 14.07 2.37
C LEU A 224 -5.09 12.95 1.53
N ASN A 225 -4.48 12.65 0.40
CA ASN A 225 -4.95 11.66 -0.56
C ASN A 225 -4.69 10.22 -0.08
N PHE A 226 -3.60 9.94 0.65
CA PHE A 226 -3.42 8.67 1.37
C PHE A 226 -4.59 8.44 2.36
N GLY A 227 -4.96 9.48 3.11
CA GLY A 227 -6.12 9.46 4.00
C GLY A 227 -7.41 9.12 3.25
N VAL A 228 -7.63 9.69 2.06
CA VAL A 228 -8.79 9.35 1.23
C VAL A 228 -8.75 7.91 0.71
N THR A 229 -7.60 7.40 0.27
CA THR A 229 -7.47 5.98 -0.12
C THR A 229 -7.80 5.02 1.04
N VAL A 230 -7.47 5.40 2.27
CA VAL A 230 -7.87 4.62 3.45
C VAL A 230 -9.37 4.79 3.77
N LEU A 231 -9.93 5.99 3.58
CA LEU A 231 -11.38 6.25 3.72
C LEU A 231 -12.22 5.47 2.72
N THR A 232 -11.79 5.35 1.47
CA THR A 232 -12.49 4.52 0.47
C THR A 232 -12.50 3.05 0.89
N GLY A 233 -11.40 2.58 1.46
CA GLY A 233 -11.32 1.29 2.16
C GLY A 233 -12.31 1.17 3.32
N LEU A 234 -12.42 2.19 4.18
CA LEU A 234 -13.41 2.24 5.25
C LEU A 234 -14.85 2.10 4.71
N PHE A 235 -15.17 2.74 3.58
CA PHE A 235 -16.47 2.63 2.94
C PHE A 235 -16.75 1.21 2.43
N ALA A 236 -15.75 0.56 1.83
CA ALA A 236 -15.82 -0.86 1.52
C ALA A 236 -16.07 -1.72 2.78
N GLY A 237 -15.46 -1.33 3.91
CA GLY A 237 -15.65 -1.99 5.20
C GLY A 237 -17.08 -1.83 5.73
N TYR A 238 -17.73 -0.70 5.48
CA TYR A 238 -19.16 -0.54 5.78
C TYR A 238 -20.01 -1.48 4.94
N ILE A 239 -19.75 -1.59 3.63
CA ILE A 239 -20.46 -2.53 2.75
C ILE A 239 -20.32 -3.97 3.25
N ALA A 240 -19.11 -4.38 3.63
CA ALA A 240 -18.84 -5.70 4.18
C ALA A 240 -19.60 -5.98 5.48
N LYS A 241 -19.65 -4.98 6.38
CA LYS A 241 -20.18 -5.12 7.73
C LYS A 241 -21.70 -4.95 7.81
N ASP A 242 -22.29 -4.13 6.94
CA ASP A 242 -23.71 -3.84 6.96
C ASP A 242 -24.53 -5.13 6.65
N LYS A 243 -25.65 -5.27 7.35
CA LYS A 243 -26.55 -6.43 7.25
C LYS A 243 -27.46 -6.32 6.02
N ILE A 244 -26.85 -6.25 4.84
CA ILE A 244 -27.54 -6.20 3.55
C ILE A 244 -27.31 -7.50 2.77
N GLU A 245 -28.18 -7.76 1.79
CA GLU A 245 -28.08 -8.94 0.94
C GLU A 245 -26.71 -9.03 0.23
N GLU A 246 -26.16 -10.23 0.15
CA GLU A 246 -24.87 -10.53 -0.47
C GLU A 246 -24.77 -10.04 -1.92
N LYS A 247 -25.83 -10.22 -2.73
CA LYS A 247 -25.90 -9.68 -4.09
C LYS A 247 -25.84 -8.16 -4.13
N LYS A 248 -26.44 -7.49 -3.14
CA LYS A 248 -26.40 -6.02 -3.02
C LYS A 248 -25.00 -5.54 -2.66
N LYS A 249 -24.26 -6.27 -1.81
CA LYS A 249 -22.84 -5.96 -1.53
C LYS A 249 -22.00 -6.03 -2.80
N LEU A 250 -22.18 -7.07 -3.62
CA LEU A 250 -21.49 -7.19 -4.91
C LEU A 250 -21.80 -6.02 -5.84
N LYS A 251 -23.08 -5.65 -5.99
CA LYS A 251 -23.49 -4.48 -6.77
C LYS A 251 -22.84 -3.19 -6.25
N LEU A 252 -22.72 -3.02 -4.93
CA LEU A 252 -22.05 -1.86 -4.34
C LEU A 252 -20.54 -1.87 -4.60
N TYR A 253 -19.86 -3.00 -4.47
CA TYR A 253 -18.43 -3.10 -4.77
C TYR A 253 -18.14 -2.78 -6.24
N PHE A 254 -18.82 -3.47 -7.17
CA PHE A 254 -18.59 -3.27 -8.60
C PHE A 254 -19.09 -1.90 -9.08
N GLY A 255 -20.28 -1.47 -8.65
CA GLY A 255 -20.85 -0.18 -9.04
C GLY A 255 -20.02 1.00 -8.54
N THR A 256 -19.58 0.97 -7.27
CA THR A 256 -18.68 2.01 -6.73
C THR A 256 -17.33 1.97 -7.45
N GLY A 257 -16.77 0.78 -7.65
CA GLY A 257 -15.50 0.61 -8.36
C GLY A 257 -15.51 1.19 -9.77
N ILE A 258 -16.49 0.80 -10.59
CA ILE A 258 -16.65 1.31 -11.97
C ILE A 258 -16.83 2.83 -11.96
N THR A 259 -17.71 3.35 -11.08
CA THR A 259 -17.99 4.79 -11.00
C THR A 259 -16.73 5.58 -10.64
N MET A 260 -15.94 5.09 -9.68
CA MET A 260 -14.70 5.76 -9.27
C MET A 260 -13.62 5.68 -10.35
N VAL A 261 -13.46 4.55 -11.04
CA VAL A 261 -12.52 4.43 -12.17
C VAL A 261 -12.89 5.42 -13.28
N ILE A 262 -14.16 5.48 -13.68
CA ILE A 262 -14.63 6.44 -14.69
C ILE A 262 -14.39 7.87 -14.23
N ALA A 263 -14.79 8.22 -13.00
CA ALA A 263 -14.58 9.56 -12.47
C ALA A 263 -13.10 9.96 -12.40
N GLY A 264 -12.22 9.03 -12.01
CA GLY A 264 -10.78 9.27 -11.95
C GLY A 264 -10.16 9.51 -13.32
N TRP A 265 -10.51 8.69 -14.31
CA TRP A 265 -10.03 8.87 -15.69
C TRP A 265 -10.64 10.09 -16.39
N LEU A 266 -11.87 10.49 -16.04
CA LEU A 266 -12.42 11.77 -16.51
C LEU A 266 -11.69 12.97 -15.86
N TRP A 267 -11.33 12.87 -14.58
CA TRP A 267 -10.54 13.93 -13.92
C TRP A 267 -9.10 13.98 -14.44
N ASN A 268 -8.57 12.90 -15.04
CA ASN A 268 -7.25 12.88 -15.68
C ASN A 268 -7.05 14.05 -16.67
N PHE A 269 -8.11 14.49 -17.36
CA PHE A 269 -8.02 15.60 -18.33
C PHE A 269 -7.64 16.94 -17.70
N GLN A 270 -7.94 17.15 -16.41
CA GLN A 270 -7.61 18.38 -15.68
C GLN A 270 -6.47 18.17 -14.67
N MET A 271 -6.38 16.99 -14.08
CA MET A 271 -5.34 16.61 -13.14
C MET A 271 -4.87 15.20 -13.48
N PRO A 272 -3.68 15.05 -14.07
CA PRO A 272 -3.19 13.75 -14.52
C PRO A 272 -3.15 12.71 -13.39
N VAL A 273 -3.40 11.46 -13.76
CA VAL A 273 -3.26 10.30 -12.87
C VAL A 273 -1.77 10.06 -12.67
N ILE A 274 -1.25 10.48 -11.52
CA ILE A 274 0.16 10.39 -11.17
C ILE A 274 0.28 9.76 -9.79
N LYS A 275 0.98 8.63 -9.72
CA LYS A 275 1.22 7.89 -8.48
C LYS A 275 2.23 8.58 -7.57
N THR A 276 3.35 9.03 -8.10
CA THR A 276 4.50 9.56 -7.33
C THR A 276 4.10 10.71 -6.40
N ILE A 277 3.17 11.57 -6.84
CA ILE A 277 2.61 12.67 -6.05
C ILE A 277 1.19 12.39 -5.53
N TRP A 278 0.69 11.17 -5.73
CA TRP A 278 -0.60 10.69 -5.26
C TRP A 278 -1.78 11.61 -5.60
N THR A 279 -1.95 11.98 -6.87
CA THR A 279 -3.01 12.92 -7.29
C THR A 279 -4.43 12.44 -6.95
N SER A 280 -5.40 13.35 -6.83
CA SER A 280 -6.76 12.93 -6.46
C SER A 280 -7.44 12.10 -7.55
N SER A 281 -7.09 12.30 -8.83
CA SER A 281 -7.51 11.44 -9.94
C SER A 281 -6.93 10.02 -9.77
N MET A 282 -5.66 9.92 -9.39
CA MET A 282 -5.02 8.65 -9.01
C MET A 282 -5.72 7.96 -7.82
N VAL A 283 -6.16 8.69 -6.78
CA VAL A 283 -6.94 8.11 -5.68
C VAL A 283 -8.23 7.48 -6.19
N LEU A 284 -8.96 8.15 -7.09
CA LEU A 284 -10.22 7.64 -7.64
C LEU A 284 -10.00 6.40 -8.51
N VAL A 285 -9.03 6.45 -9.43
CA VAL A 285 -8.67 5.31 -10.30
C VAL A 285 -8.24 4.10 -9.46
N SER A 286 -7.24 4.29 -8.59
CA SER A 286 -6.70 3.21 -7.76
C SER A 286 -7.71 2.65 -6.77
N SER A 287 -8.47 3.49 -6.06
CA SER A 287 -9.54 3.02 -5.16
C SER A 287 -10.65 2.31 -5.91
N GLY A 288 -10.98 2.78 -7.11
CA GLY A 288 -11.92 2.12 -8.00
C GLY A 288 -11.49 0.69 -8.33
N TYR A 289 -10.23 0.48 -8.74
CA TYR A 289 -9.68 -0.85 -8.94
C TYR A 289 -9.64 -1.68 -7.65
N CYS A 290 -9.33 -1.08 -6.49
CA CYS A 290 -9.40 -1.76 -5.19
C CYS A 290 -10.82 -2.28 -4.90
N PHE A 291 -11.85 -1.49 -5.18
CA PHE A 291 -13.25 -1.89 -5.05
C PHE A 291 -13.62 -3.06 -5.97
N LEU A 292 -13.13 -3.05 -7.21
CA LEU A 292 -13.37 -4.13 -8.18
C LEU A 292 -12.68 -5.43 -7.74
N LEU A 293 -11.42 -5.37 -7.31
CA LEU A 293 -10.70 -6.52 -6.79
C LEU A 293 -11.36 -7.05 -5.51
N MET A 294 -11.75 -6.17 -4.59
CA MET A 294 -12.50 -6.56 -3.41
C MET A 294 -13.81 -7.26 -3.78
N GLY A 295 -14.56 -6.73 -4.76
CA GLY A 295 -15.78 -7.36 -5.28
C GLY A 295 -15.53 -8.74 -5.87
N LEU A 296 -14.44 -8.93 -6.62
CA LEU A 296 -14.03 -10.20 -7.22
C LEU A 296 -13.67 -11.25 -6.16
N PHE A 297 -12.83 -10.90 -5.19
CA PHE A 297 -12.46 -11.80 -4.10
C PHE A 297 -13.66 -12.12 -3.20
N TYR A 298 -14.51 -11.14 -2.94
CA TYR A 298 -15.77 -11.33 -2.19
C TYR A 298 -16.70 -12.30 -2.92
N TYR A 299 -16.88 -12.13 -4.23
CA TYR A 299 -17.68 -13.02 -5.06
C TYR A 299 -17.15 -14.46 -5.01
N TRP A 300 -15.84 -14.63 -5.19
CA TRP A 300 -15.23 -15.95 -5.28
C TRP A 300 -15.23 -16.70 -3.95
N ILE A 301 -14.88 -16.03 -2.85
CA ILE A 301 -14.62 -16.67 -1.55
C ILE A 301 -15.86 -16.62 -0.65
N ASP A 302 -16.42 -15.43 -0.42
CA ASP A 302 -17.50 -15.25 0.56
C ASP A 302 -18.89 -15.58 -0.03
N TYR A 303 -19.14 -15.24 -1.30
CA TYR A 303 -20.43 -15.51 -1.96
C TYR A 303 -20.51 -16.93 -2.56
N LYS A 304 -19.51 -17.36 -3.34
CA LYS A 304 -19.49 -18.70 -3.95
C LYS A 304 -18.96 -19.80 -3.01
N GLY A 305 -18.29 -19.43 -1.92
CA GLY A 305 -17.80 -20.40 -0.94
C GLY A 305 -16.53 -21.17 -1.35
N HIS A 306 -15.80 -20.74 -2.37
CA HIS A 306 -14.55 -21.39 -2.78
C HIS A 306 -13.43 -21.10 -1.78
N ARG A 307 -13.34 -21.93 -0.75
CA ARG A 307 -12.33 -21.81 0.33
C ARG A 307 -11.17 -22.79 0.21
N SER A 308 -11.26 -23.75 -0.70
CA SER A 308 -10.16 -24.66 -1.01
C SER A 308 -9.12 -23.96 -1.89
N GLY A 309 -7.83 -24.21 -1.66
CA GLY A 309 -6.73 -23.68 -2.48
C GLY A 309 -6.28 -22.24 -2.18
N ILE A 310 -6.96 -21.48 -1.31
CA ILE A 310 -6.57 -20.09 -0.96
C ILE A 310 -5.65 -19.99 0.26
N THR A 311 -5.27 -21.12 0.87
CA THR A 311 -4.48 -21.13 2.11
C THR A 311 -3.11 -20.47 1.93
N TRP A 312 -2.46 -20.65 0.78
CA TRP A 312 -1.17 -20.03 0.51
C TRP A 312 -1.27 -18.49 0.44
N LEU A 313 -2.36 -17.95 -0.11
CA LEU A 313 -2.64 -16.51 -0.06
C LEU A 313 -2.85 -16.06 1.39
N LYS A 314 -3.60 -16.81 2.19
CA LYS A 314 -3.80 -16.48 3.62
C LYS A 314 -2.48 -16.43 4.39
N VAL A 315 -1.52 -17.31 4.07
CA VAL A 315 -0.18 -17.30 4.69
C VAL A 315 0.52 -15.96 4.45
N TYR A 316 0.55 -15.48 3.20
CA TYR A 316 1.06 -14.15 2.87
C TYR A 316 0.26 -13.04 3.58
N GLY A 317 -1.07 -13.06 3.48
CA GLY A 317 -1.92 -11.98 3.98
C GLY A 317 -1.87 -11.79 5.50
N MET A 318 -1.81 -12.88 6.27
CA MET A 318 -1.83 -12.80 7.73
C MET A 318 -0.49 -12.36 8.34
N ASN A 319 0.62 -12.53 7.62
CA ASN A 319 1.97 -12.12 8.05
C ASN A 319 2.57 -11.04 7.13
N SER A 320 1.72 -10.16 6.61
CA SER A 320 2.10 -9.25 5.53
C SER A 320 3.25 -8.30 5.83
N ILE A 321 3.21 -7.67 7.00
CA ILE A 321 4.27 -6.76 7.44
C ILE A 321 5.59 -7.52 7.60
N VAL A 322 5.55 -8.75 8.13
CA VAL A 322 6.76 -9.58 8.30
C VAL A 322 7.35 -9.96 6.96
N ALA A 323 6.53 -10.41 6.00
CA ALA A 323 7.05 -10.77 4.69
C ALA A 323 7.67 -9.56 3.97
N TYR A 324 7.04 -8.38 4.06
CA TYR A 324 7.60 -7.15 3.52
C TYR A 324 8.93 -6.77 4.19
N MET A 325 8.99 -6.81 5.52
CA MET A 325 10.22 -6.52 6.27
C MET A 325 11.35 -7.49 5.91
N LEU A 326 11.07 -8.80 5.89
CA LEU A 326 12.07 -9.81 5.53
C LEU A 326 12.59 -9.60 4.11
N ALA A 327 11.71 -9.29 3.16
CA ALA A 327 12.08 -9.08 1.76
C ALA A 327 12.94 -7.82 1.52
N ASN A 328 12.80 -6.78 2.35
CA ASN A 328 13.55 -5.52 2.19
C ASN A 328 14.80 -5.47 3.07
N VAL A 329 14.79 -6.11 4.24
CA VAL A 329 15.86 -5.96 5.24
C VAL A 329 16.82 -7.16 5.26
N VAL A 330 16.36 -8.36 4.89
CA VAL A 330 17.16 -9.59 5.01
C VAL A 330 17.42 -10.18 3.63
N ASN A 331 18.69 -10.36 3.30
CA ASN A 331 19.10 -11.03 2.08
C ASN A 331 19.42 -12.51 2.36
N PHE A 332 18.54 -13.43 1.96
CA PHE A 332 18.76 -14.88 2.15
C PHE A 332 19.62 -15.52 1.04
N ARG A 333 20.14 -14.71 0.11
CA ARG A 333 20.92 -15.19 -1.04
C ARG A 333 22.19 -15.93 -0.64
N CYS A 334 22.87 -15.52 0.44
CA CYS A 334 24.09 -16.18 0.91
C CYS A 334 23.90 -17.68 1.22
N ILE A 335 22.73 -18.07 1.77
CA ILE A 335 22.41 -19.47 2.05
C ILE A 335 22.17 -20.23 0.74
N GLY A 336 21.46 -19.60 -0.20
CA GLY A 336 21.18 -20.18 -1.51
C GLY A 336 22.46 -20.40 -2.30
N GLU A 337 23.35 -19.41 -2.32
CA GLU A 337 24.65 -19.51 -2.98
C GLU A 337 25.47 -20.64 -2.37
N SER A 338 25.53 -20.74 -1.04
CA SER A 338 26.26 -21.81 -0.36
C SER A 338 25.74 -23.21 -0.71
N LEU A 339 24.41 -23.39 -0.88
CA LEU A 339 23.80 -24.69 -1.17
C LEU A 339 23.85 -25.06 -2.66
N PHE A 340 23.72 -24.07 -3.55
CA PHE A 340 23.55 -24.30 -4.98
C PHE A 340 24.75 -23.86 -5.82
N TYR A 341 25.86 -23.40 -5.22
CA TYR A 341 27.06 -22.93 -5.93
C TYR A 341 27.49 -23.86 -7.08
N GLY A 342 27.51 -25.18 -6.84
CA GLY A 342 27.90 -26.16 -7.87
C GLY A 342 27.03 -26.17 -9.13
N LEU A 343 25.81 -25.61 -9.09
CA LEU A 343 24.91 -25.48 -10.24
C LEU A 343 25.24 -24.27 -11.13
N GLU A 344 26.01 -23.29 -10.64
CA GLU A 344 26.32 -22.06 -11.37
C GLU A 344 26.95 -22.37 -12.74
N GLN A 345 27.90 -23.29 -12.77
CA GLN A 345 28.58 -23.75 -14.00
C GLN A 345 27.63 -24.37 -15.04
N TYR A 346 26.49 -24.94 -14.60
CA TYR A 346 25.53 -25.59 -15.49
C TYR A 346 24.39 -24.65 -15.92
N MET A 347 24.08 -23.64 -15.10
CA MET A 347 22.89 -22.80 -15.29
C MET A 347 23.18 -21.44 -15.93
N GLY A 348 24.44 -20.96 -15.87
CA GLY A 348 24.79 -19.65 -16.42
C GLY A 348 23.88 -18.54 -15.88
N SER A 349 23.23 -17.78 -16.78
CA SER A 349 22.33 -16.67 -16.42
C SER A 349 21.09 -17.10 -15.61
N TYR A 350 20.69 -18.37 -15.68
CA TYR A 350 19.57 -18.93 -14.89
C TYR A 350 19.92 -19.16 -13.42
N TYR A 351 21.21 -19.10 -13.07
CA TYR A 351 21.63 -19.19 -11.67
C TYR A 351 21.07 -18.02 -10.83
N SER A 352 21.07 -16.80 -11.38
CA SER A 352 20.49 -15.64 -10.68
C SER A 352 18.96 -15.77 -10.50
N PHE A 353 18.28 -16.42 -11.45
CA PHE A 353 16.86 -16.75 -11.31
C PHE A 353 16.63 -17.78 -10.20
N LEU A 354 17.46 -18.82 -10.11
CA LEU A 354 17.43 -19.78 -9.00
C LEU A 354 17.64 -19.09 -7.65
N MET A 355 18.59 -18.14 -7.56
CA MET A 355 18.83 -17.40 -6.32
C MET A 355 17.64 -16.53 -5.91
N THR A 356 16.94 -15.94 -6.88
CA THR A 356 15.71 -15.20 -6.63
C THR A 356 14.60 -16.13 -6.13
N LEU A 357 14.44 -17.29 -6.76
CA LEU A 357 13.48 -18.31 -6.34
C LEU A 357 13.77 -18.81 -4.91
N TRP A 358 15.04 -19.03 -4.58
CA TRP A 358 15.48 -19.38 -3.23
C TRP A 358 15.11 -18.32 -2.21
N ASN A 359 15.43 -17.05 -2.48
CA ASN A 359 15.15 -15.95 -1.56
C ASN A 359 13.64 -15.85 -1.27
N ILE A 360 12.80 -15.96 -2.30
CA ILE A 360 11.34 -15.99 -2.18
C ILE A 360 10.88 -17.22 -1.37
N GLY A 361 11.42 -18.40 -1.66
CA GLY A 361 11.12 -19.64 -0.96
C GLY A 361 11.46 -19.57 0.52
N ALA A 362 12.62 -19.00 0.88
CA ALA A 362 13.05 -18.80 2.25
C ALA A 362 12.07 -17.89 3.02
N VAL A 363 11.69 -16.75 2.44
CA VAL A 363 10.67 -15.87 3.03
C VAL A 363 9.35 -16.61 3.21
N TYR A 364 8.89 -17.36 2.20
CA TYR A 364 7.64 -18.12 2.26
C TYR A 364 7.64 -19.19 3.37
N VAL A 365 8.74 -19.93 3.52
CA VAL A 365 8.89 -20.95 4.58
C VAL A 365 8.79 -20.32 5.97
N ILE A 366 9.43 -19.17 6.19
CA ILE A 366 9.39 -18.45 7.46
C ILE A 366 7.94 -18.04 7.79
N ILE A 367 7.25 -17.38 6.85
CA ILE A 367 5.86 -16.93 7.10
C ILE A 367 4.87 -18.10 7.20
N TRP A 368 5.13 -19.21 6.52
CA TRP A 368 4.34 -20.43 6.62
C TRP A 368 4.48 -21.08 8.00
N PHE A 369 5.71 -21.14 8.53
CA PHE A 369 5.96 -21.61 9.89
C PHE A 369 5.28 -20.73 10.93
N MET A 370 5.37 -19.40 10.78
CA MET A 370 4.66 -18.45 11.64
C MET A 370 3.15 -18.67 11.58
N TYR A 371 2.59 -18.86 10.38
CA TYR A 371 1.17 -19.15 10.19
C TYR A 371 0.75 -20.45 10.88
N LYS A 372 1.52 -21.53 10.71
CA LYS A 372 1.25 -22.83 11.36
C LYS A 372 1.29 -22.75 12.88
N ARG A 373 2.16 -21.90 13.44
CA ARG A 373 2.26 -21.66 14.90
C ARG A 373 1.31 -20.58 15.41
N GLY A 374 0.50 -19.96 14.55
CA GLY A 374 -0.42 -18.88 14.94
C GLY A 374 0.28 -17.59 15.39
N ILE A 375 1.52 -17.38 14.96
CA ILE A 375 2.32 -16.19 15.27
C ILE A 375 2.03 -15.13 14.21
N PHE A 376 1.46 -14.00 14.62
CA PHE A 376 1.14 -12.88 13.73
C PHE A 376 1.64 -11.58 14.33
N LEU A 377 2.45 -10.84 13.57
CA LEU A 377 2.90 -9.51 13.98
C LEU A 377 1.71 -8.56 14.00
N LYS A 378 1.36 -8.07 15.20
CA LYS A 378 0.29 -7.09 15.40
C LYS A 378 0.93 -5.75 15.75
N VAL A 379 0.56 -4.73 14.97
CA VAL A 379 1.03 -3.36 15.13
C VAL A 379 -0.05 -2.50 15.76
#